data_AF-A0A177E500-F1
#
_entry.id   AF-A0A177E500-F1
#
_cell.length_a   1.000
_cell.length_b   1.000
_cell.length_c   1.000
_cell.angle_alpha   90.00
_cell.angle_beta   90.00
_cell.angle_gamma   90.00
#
_symmetry.space_group_name_H-M   'P 1'
#
loop_
_entity.id
_entity.type
_entity.pdbx_description
1 polymer ?
#
loop_
_entity_poly.entity_id
_entity_poly.type
_entity_poly.pdbx_seq_one_letter_code
_entity_poly.pdbx_strand_id
1 'polypeptide(L)'
;MTKHYVFIERIYNDARLKKTSEFKKIDHLNREKVKEWLKQEGFKEYEELIWEYLGGCIADILRAISILRKGENLEGFLKEQAWLAYTEIDEYLAEFGEEETKFFLEVAREIVNRGYFDISGLKIDKRRILQSWAEKEILFYDLLELRVTGNSRVYEKGLEILLERDKG
;
A
#
# COMPACT_ATOMS: atom_id res chain seq x y z
N MET A 1 -17.43 11.02 22.02
CA MET A 1 -16.84 12.02 21.11
C MET A 1 -17.15 11.58 19.69
N THR A 2 -17.87 12.40 18.91
CA THR A 2 -18.38 12.02 17.59
C THR A 2 -17.24 12.03 16.56
N LYS A 3 -17.13 10.99 15.71
CA LYS A 3 -16.11 10.84 14.64
C LYS A 3 -15.92 12.11 13.77
N HIS A 4 -16.93 12.98 13.71
CA HIS A 4 -16.91 14.25 12.98
C HIS A 4 -15.90 15.29 13.52
N TYR A 5 -15.65 15.33 14.84
CA TYR A 5 -14.69 16.28 15.42
C TYR A 5 -13.23 15.87 15.15
N VAL A 6 -12.93 14.58 15.28
CA VAL A 6 -11.61 14.00 14.96
C VAL A 6 -11.26 14.22 13.48
N PHE A 7 -12.26 14.16 12.60
CA PHE A 7 -12.12 14.40 11.16
C PHE A 7 -11.70 15.83 10.81
N ILE A 8 -12.38 16.85 11.35
CA ILE A 8 -11.98 18.26 11.13
C ILE A 8 -10.61 18.50 11.75
N GLU A 9 -10.34 17.94 12.93
CA GLU A 9 -9.03 18.08 13.57
C GLU A 9 -7.90 17.48 12.74
N ARG A 10 -8.04 16.30 12.13
CA ARG A 10 -6.96 15.71 11.31
C ARG A 10 -6.68 16.56 10.07
N ILE A 11 -7.72 16.97 9.33
CA ILE A 11 -7.55 17.86 8.16
C ILE A 11 -6.92 19.20 8.58
N TYR A 12 -7.40 19.77 9.68
CA TYR A 12 -6.89 21.03 10.22
C TYR A 12 -5.44 20.90 10.68
N ASN A 13 -5.11 19.83 11.40
CA ASN A 13 -3.75 19.56 11.88
C ASN A 13 -2.80 19.26 10.73
N ASP A 14 -3.20 18.46 9.74
CA ASP A 14 -2.40 18.19 8.55
C ASP A 14 -2.16 19.46 7.74
N ALA A 15 -3.19 20.30 7.56
CA ALA A 15 -3.06 21.60 6.89
C ALA A 15 -2.18 22.58 7.69
N ARG A 16 -2.30 22.58 9.03
CA ARG A 16 -1.49 23.42 9.92
C ARG A 16 -0.02 22.99 9.89
N LEU A 17 0.23 21.69 10.04
CA LEU A 17 1.57 21.11 9.94
C LEU A 17 2.21 21.43 8.59
N LYS A 18 1.47 21.33 7.47
CA LYS A 18 1.95 21.70 6.13
C LYS A 18 2.36 23.17 6.01
N LYS A 19 1.69 24.09 6.72
CA LYS A 19 2.07 25.51 6.75
C LYS A 19 3.30 25.78 7.62
N THR A 20 3.53 24.97 8.64
CA THR A 20 4.58 25.20 9.65
C THR A 20 5.82 24.33 9.46
N SER A 21 5.83 23.40 8.49
CA SER A 21 6.91 22.44 8.26
C SER A 21 7.04 22.11 6.77
N GLU A 22 8.28 22.12 6.26
CA GLU A 22 8.60 21.54 4.95
C GLU A 22 8.71 20.02 5.10
N PHE A 23 7.66 19.30 4.70
CA PHE A 23 7.70 17.84 4.63
C PHE A 23 8.52 17.40 3.43
N LYS A 24 9.69 16.78 3.66
CA LYS A 24 10.39 16.02 2.62
C LYS A 24 9.83 14.61 2.59
N LYS A 25 9.02 14.30 1.57
CA LYS A 25 8.68 12.91 1.23
C LYS A 25 9.97 12.21 0.85
N ILE A 26 10.44 11.27 1.68
CA ILE A 26 11.51 10.37 1.28
C ILE A 26 10.87 9.42 0.27
N ASP A 27 11.08 9.71 -1.01
CA ASP A 27 10.46 8.95 -2.08
C ASP A 27 11.07 7.56 -2.18
N HIS A 28 10.32 6.63 -2.75
CA HIS A 28 10.82 5.30 -3.06
C HIS A 28 11.91 5.37 -4.14
N LEU A 29 12.87 4.45 -4.07
CA LEU A 29 13.88 4.31 -5.12
C LEU A 29 13.20 3.95 -6.44
N ASN A 30 13.65 4.58 -7.53
CA ASN A 30 13.24 4.13 -8.86
C ASN A 30 13.85 2.75 -9.17
N ARG A 31 13.28 2.06 -10.16
CA ARG A 31 13.70 0.70 -10.53
C ARG A 31 15.18 0.61 -10.87
N GLU A 32 15.74 1.60 -11.55
CA GLU A 32 17.16 1.62 -11.93
C GLU A 32 18.09 1.64 -10.72
N LYS A 33 17.79 2.48 -9.72
CA LYS A 33 18.54 2.55 -8.46
C LYS A 33 18.43 1.25 -7.66
N VAL A 34 17.25 0.63 -7.62
CA VAL A 34 17.08 -0.69 -6.99
C VAL A 34 17.95 -1.73 -7.68
N LYS A 35 17.94 -1.78 -9.02
CA LYS A 35 18.78 -2.69 -9.80
C LYS A 35 20.27 -2.48 -9.55
N GLU A 36 20.73 -1.24 -9.60
CA GLU A 36 22.12 -0.90 -9.33
C GLU A 36 22.55 -1.34 -7.93
N TRP A 37 21.71 -1.06 -6.92
CA TRP A 37 21.98 -1.43 -5.55
C TRP A 37 22.07 -2.95 -5.38
N LEU A 38 21.10 -3.72 -5.88
CA LEU A 38 21.12 -5.18 -5.78
C LEU A 38 22.31 -5.79 -6.50
N LYS A 39 22.72 -5.22 -7.63
CA LYS A 39 23.95 -5.62 -8.32
C LYS A 39 25.20 -5.38 -7.48
N GLN A 40 25.30 -4.25 -6.77
CA GLN A 40 26.43 -3.97 -5.86
C GLN A 40 26.45 -4.94 -4.67
N GLU A 41 25.28 -5.36 -4.21
CA GLU A 41 25.12 -6.33 -3.12
C GLU A 41 25.32 -7.80 -3.54
N GLY A 42 25.48 -8.07 -4.85
CA GLY A 42 25.65 -9.43 -5.38
C GLY A 42 24.35 -10.23 -5.54
N PHE A 43 23.20 -9.56 -5.58
CA PHE A 43 21.85 -10.16 -5.65
C PHE A 43 21.09 -9.78 -6.92
N LYS A 44 21.79 -9.67 -8.05
CA LYS A 44 21.23 -9.25 -9.34
C LYS A 44 20.07 -10.14 -9.82
N GLU A 45 20.12 -11.43 -9.53
CA GLU A 45 19.12 -12.41 -9.92
C GLU A 45 17.76 -12.18 -9.22
N TYR A 46 17.73 -11.43 -8.12
CA TYR A 46 16.52 -11.12 -7.36
C TYR A 46 15.89 -9.75 -7.73
N GLU A 47 16.47 -9.03 -8.70
CA GLU A 47 16.01 -7.69 -9.12
C GLU A 47 14.51 -7.64 -9.43
N GLU A 48 14.03 -8.58 -10.24
CA GLU A 48 12.62 -8.59 -10.68
C GLU A 48 11.69 -8.98 -9.53
N LEU A 49 12.06 -9.99 -8.74
CA LEU A 49 11.28 -10.43 -7.58
C LEU A 49 11.14 -9.33 -6.53
N ILE A 50 12.25 -8.64 -6.19
CA ILE A 50 12.25 -7.55 -5.22
C ILE A 50 11.44 -6.37 -5.74
N TRP A 51 11.62 -5.99 -7.01
CA TRP A 51 10.86 -4.90 -7.60
C TRP A 51 9.35 -5.21 -7.63
N GLU A 52 8.98 -6.43 -7.97
CA GLU A 52 7.59 -6.86 -8.07
C GLU A 52 6.85 -6.82 -6.72
N TYR A 53 7.49 -7.28 -5.65
CA TYR A 53 6.87 -7.41 -4.32
C TYR A 53 7.08 -6.21 -3.40
N LEU A 54 8.21 -5.50 -3.53
CA LEU A 54 8.62 -4.45 -2.58
C LEU A 54 8.76 -3.07 -3.24
N GLY A 55 8.85 -3.02 -4.57
CA GLY A 55 9.09 -1.78 -5.30
C GLY A 55 10.40 -1.10 -4.90
N GLY A 56 10.32 0.18 -4.59
CA GLY A 56 11.47 1.02 -4.22
C GLY A 56 11.61 1.32 -2.73
N CYS A 57 10.85 0.66 -1.85
CA CYS A 57 10.90 0.93 -0.41
C CYS A 57 12.26 0.49 0.16
N ILE A 58 13.09 1.43 0.60
CA ILE A 58 14.44 1.17 1.12
C ILE A 58 14.41 0.20 2.31
N ALA A 59 13.47 0.39 3.24
CA ALA A 59 13.37 -0.44 4.44
C ALA A 59 13.04 -1.90 4.09
N ASP A 60 12.12 -2.12 3.15
CA ASP A 60 11.75 -3.46 2.72
C ASP A 60 12.86 -4.11 1.89
N ILE A 61 13.54 -3.36 1.02
CA ILE A 61 14.69 -3.85 0.25
C ILE A 61 15.83 -4.27 1.21
N LEU A 62 16.12 -3.50 2.25
CA LEU A 62 17.10 -3.87 3.28
C LEU A 62 16.71 -5.18 3.98
N ARG A 63 15.42 -5.37 4.28
CA ARG A 63 14.91 -6.62 4.86
C ARG A 63 15.14 -7.79 3.91
N ALA A 64 14.84 -7.62 2.62
CA ALA A 64 15.09 -8.65 1.60
C ALA A 64 16.58 -9.00 1.49
N ILE A 65 17.47 -8.00 1.44
CA ILE A 65 18.93 -8.19 1.44
C ILE A 65 19.37 -8.97 2.69
N SER A 66 18.80 -8.67 3.87
CA SER A 66 19.11 -9.41 5.09
C SER A 66 18.71 -10.89 5.02
N ILE A 67 17.59 -11.22 4.37
CA ILE A 67 17.14 -12.61 4.17
C ILE A 67 18.09 -13.34 3.22
N LEU A 68 18.43 -12.69 2.10
CA LEU A 68 19.36 -13.23 1.10
C LEU A 68 20.74 -13.50 1.69
N ARG A 69 21.29 -12.58 2.49
CA ARG A 69 22.58 -12.77 3.18
C ARG A 69 22.59 -13.94 4.16
N LYS A 70 21.44 -14.33 4.70
CA LYS A 70 21.29 -15.52 5.55
C LYS A 70 21.14 -16.82 4.76
N GLY A 71 21.02 -16.76 3.43
CA GLY A 71 20.75 -17.91 2.57
C GLY A 71 19.31 -18.44 2.71
N GLU A 72 18.39 -17.60 3.19
CA GLU A 72 16.98 -17.95 3.36
C GLU A 72 16.19 -17.77 2.05
N ASN A 73 15.04 -18.45 1.95
CA ASN A 73 14.20 -18.39 0.74
C ASN A 73 13.39 -17.08 0.68
N LEU A 74 13.93 -16.09 -0.05
CA LEU A 74 13.27 -14.80 -0.25
C LEU A 74 11.90 -14.92 -0.93
N GLU A 75 11.76 -15.75 -1.97
CA GLU A 75 10.48 -15.89 -2.67
C GLU A 75 9.40 -16.47 -1.76
N GLY A 76 9.74 -17.46 -0.95
CA GLY A 76 8.84 -18.03 0.05
C GLY A 76 8.39 -16.97 1.07
N PHE A 77 9.35 -16.21 1.61
CA PHE A 77 9.06 -15.11 2.53
C PHE A 77 8.12 -14.07 1.91
N LEU A 78 8.40 -13.61 0.68
CA LEU A 78 7.58 -12.59 0.02
C LEU A 78 6.16 -13.07 -0.28
N LYS A 79 6.00 -14.34 -0.69
CA LYS A 79 4.68 -14.96 -0.86
C LYS A 79 3.91 -15.05 0.44
N GLU A 80 4.58 -15.41 1.54
CA GLU A 80 3.97 -15.41 2.87
C GLU A 80 3.53 -14.00 3.29
N GLN A 81 4.35 -12.98 3.07
CA GLN A 81 3.98 -11.59 3.37
C GLN A 81 2.78 -11.11 2.55
N ALA A 82 2.74 -11.43 1.25
CA ALA A 82 1.58 -11.11 0.41
C ALA A 82 0.31 -11.83 0.86
N TRP A 83 0.44 -13.10 1.28
CA TRP A 83 -0.67 -13.88 1.82
C TRP A 83 -1.19 -13.30 3.15
N LEU A 84 -0.29 -12.91 4.05
CA LEU A 84 -0.66 -12.25 5.31
C LEU A 84 -1.41 -10.94 5.04
N ALA A 85 -0.90 -10.10 4.13
CA ALA A 85 -1.57 -8.87 3.73
C ALA A 85 -2.97 -9.15 3.14
N TYR A 86 -3.12 -10.18 2.31
CA TYR A 86 -4.43 -10.64 1.84
C TYR A 86 -5.35 -11.03 3.00
N THR A 87 -4.87 -11.83 3.96
CA THR A 87 -5.72 -12.27 5.09
C THR A 87 -6.16 -11.10 5.97
N GLU A 88 -5.32 -10.08 6.16
CA GLU A 88 -5.70 -8.85 6.86
C GLU A 88 -6.76 -8.05 6.08
N ILE A 89 -6.63 -7.99 4.75
CA ILE A 89 -7.63 -7.37 3.87
C ILE A 89 -8.97 -8.12 3.98
N ASP A 90 -8.95 -9.45 3.85
CA ASP A 90 -10.14 -10.31 3.89
C ASP A 90 -10.86 -10.21 5.24
N GLU A 91 -10.11 -10.31 6.34
CA GLU A 91 -10.64 -10.17 7.70
C GLU A 91 -11.30 -8.80 7.90
N TYR A 92 -10.66 -7.72 7.43
CA TYR A 92 -11.23 -6.39 7.58
C TYR A 92 -12.43 -6.16 6.65
N LEU A 93 -12.42 -6.75 5.45
CA LEU A 93 -13.52 -6.68 4.49
C LEU A 93 -14.81 -7.27 5.06
N ALA A 94 -14.71 -8.27 5.95
CA ALA A 94 -15.85 -8.89 6.62
C ALA A 94 -16.65 -7.91 7.51
N GLU A 95 -16.10 -6.75 7.88
CA GLU A 95 -16.82 -5.70 8.61
C GLU A 95 -17.80 -4.90 7.73
N PHE A 96 -17.79 -5.11 6.40
CA PHE A 96 -18.49 -4.27 5.43
C PHE A 96 -19.70 -4.96 4.77
N GLY A 97 -20.69 -4.16 4.40
CA GLY A 97 -21.85 -4.62 3.65
C GLY A 97 -21.56 -4.82 2.16
N GLU A 98 -22.52 -5.37 1.43
CA GLU A 98 -22.36 -5.72 0.02
C GLU A 98 -21.94 -4.52 -0.86
N GLU A 99 -22.53 -3.34 -0.64
CA GLU A 99 -22.25 -2.15 -1.43
C GLU A 99 -20.86 -1.56 -1.11
N GLU A 100 -20.45 -1.54 0.15
CA GLU A 100 -19.10 -1.13 0.53
C GLU A 100 -18.04 -2.11 0.00
N THR A 101 -18.32 -3.41 0.05
CA THR A 101 -17.45 -4.46 -0.50
C THR A 101 -17.28 -4.32 -2.00
N LYS A 102 -18.37 -4.13 -2.77
CA LYS A 102 -18.28 -3.85 -4.22
C LYS A 102 -17.43 -2.63 -4.51
N PHE A 103 -17.61 -1.55 -3.74
CA PHE A 103 -16.81 -0.34 -3.90
C PHE A 103 -15.33 -0.58 -3.58
N PHE A 104 -15.01 -1.33 -2.53
CA PHE A 104 -13.61 -1.66 -2.23
C PHE A 104 -12.96 -2.54 -3.31
N LEU A 105 -13.70 -3.51 -3.87
CA LEU A 105 -13.20 -4.32 -4.99
C LEU A 105 -12.96 -3.49 -6.25
N GLU A 106 -13.78 -2.47 -6.53
CA GLU A 106 -13.52 -1.49 -7.60
C GLU A 106 -12.21 -0.74 -7.36
N VAL A 107 -12.02 -0.24 -6.13
CA VAL A 107 -10.79 0.47 -5.72
C VAL A 107 -9.57 -0.44 -5.86
N ALA A 108 -9.65 -1.68 -5.40
CA ALA A 108 -8.59 -2.67 -5.51
C ALA A 108 -8.20 -2.92 -6.97
N ARG A 109 -9.19 -3.07 -7.87
CA ARG A 109 -8.94 -3.26 -9.31
C ARG A 109 -8.21 -2.07 -9.94
N GLU A 110 -8.62 -0.84 -9.63
CA GLU A 110 -7.93 0.36 -10.14
C GLU A 110 -6.50 0.45 -9.61
N ILE A 111 -6.27 0.18 -8.32
CA ILE A 111 -4.93 0.17 -7.72
C ILE A 111 -4.04 -0.87 -8.42
N VAL A 112 -4.51 -2.10 -8.57
CA VAL A 112 -3.73 -3.18 -9.22
C VAL A 112 -3.42 -2.85 -10.68
N ASN A 113 -4.38 -2.27 -11.42
CA ASN A 113 -4.20 -2.01 -12.86
C ASN A 113 -3.42 -0.73 -13.18
N ARG A 114 -3.57 0.32 -12.35
CA ARG A 114 -3.07 1.68 -12.65
C ARG A 114 -2.05 2.18 -11.63
N GLY A 115 -1.87 1.45 -10.54
CA GLY A 115 -1.03 1.82 -9.39
C GLY A 115 -1.71 2.76 -8.40
N TYR A 116 -2.94 3.22 -8.65
CA TYR A 116 -3.69 4.07 -7.74
C TYR A 116 -5.19 4.12 -8.08
N PHE A 117 -5.99 4.58 -7.11
CA PHE A 117 -7.38 4.98 -7.28
C PHE A 117 -7.53 6.52 -7.11
N ASP A 118 -8.17 7.19 -8.07
CA ASP A 118 -8.42 8.64 -8.02
C ASP A 118 -9.62 8.95 -7.13
N ILE A 119 -9.44 9.82 -6.13
CA ILE A 119 -10.50 10.22 -5.19
C ILE A 119 -11.14 11.57 -5.55
N SER A 120 -10.74 12.21 -6.65
CA SER A 120 -11.30 13.47 -7.14
C SER A 120 -12.81 13.36 -7.35
N GLY A 121 -13.58 14.30 -6.78
CA GLY A 121 -15.05 14.28 -6.88
C GLY A 121 -15.77 13.21 -6.04
N LEU A 122 -15.05 12.31 -5.37
CA LEU A 122 -15.62 11.26 -4.53
C LEU A 122 -16.37 11.86 -3.32
N LYS A 123 -17.60 11.36 -3.09
CA LYS A 123 -18.46 11.80 -1.97
C LYS A 123 -17.91 11.34 -0.61
N ILE A 124 -18.36 12.02 0.45
CA ILE A 124 -17.80 11.90 1.80
C ILE A 124 -17.96 10.49 2.40
N ASP A 125 -19.07 9.83 2.10
CA ASP A 125 -19.39 8.44 2.47
C ASP A 125 -18.35 7.46 1.90
N LYS A 126 -18.10 7.50 0.59
CA LYS A 126 -17.06 6.67 -0.04
C LYS A 126 -15.65 7.01 0.45
N ARG A 127 -15.35 8.29 0.68
CA ARG A 127 -14.07 8.72 1.26
C ARG A 127 -13.85 8.16 2.66
N ARG A 128 -14.90 8.06 3.47
CA ARG A 128 -14.82 7.49 4.83
C ARG A 128 -14.48 6.01 4.82
N ILE A 129 -15.00 5.26 3.85
CA ILE A 129 -14.63 3.85 3.65
C ILE A 129 -13.12 3.80 3.40
N LEU A 130 -12.61 4.49 2.37
CA LEU A 130 -11.17 4.49 2.07
C LEU A 130 -10.28 4.95 3.24
N GLN A 131 -10.76 5.88 4.06
CA GLN A 131 -10.05 6.32 5.25
C GLN A 131 -9.99 5.26 6.34
N SER A 132 -11.04 4.45 6.53
CA SER A 132 -11.02 3.38 7.52
C SER A 132 -10.02 2.29 7.14
N TRP A 133 -9.87 2.00 5.84
CA TRP A 133 -8.80 1.16 5.31
C TRP A 133 -7.40 1.74 5.52
N ALA A 134 -7.25 3.06 5.43
CA ALA A 134 -5.98 3.73 5.72
C ALA A 134 -5.64 3.77 7.23
N GLU A 135 -6.65 3.84 8.10
CA GLU A 135 -6.47 3.73 9.56
C GLU A 135 -5.97 2.34 9.99
N LYS A 136 -6.23 1.31 9.17
CA LYS A 136 -5.69 -0.05 9.31
C LYS A 136 -4.34 -0.25 8.64
N GLU A 137 -3.75 0.81 8.08
CA GLU A 137 -2.47 0.74 7.35
C GLU A 137 -2.49 -0.19 6.13
N ILE A 138 -3.68 -0.49 5.57
CA ILE A 138 -3.84 -1.30 4.35
C ILE A 138 -3.71 -0.42 3.10
N LEU A 139 -4.32 0.77 3.14
CA LEU A 139 -4.26 1.75 2.06
C LEU A 139 -3.44 2.98 2.49
N PHE A 140 -2.76 3.61 1.53
CA PHE A 140 -2.17 4.94 1.72
C PHE A 140 -3.04 6.00 1.06
N TYR A 141 -3.47 6.99 1.84
CA TYR A 141 -4.38 8.06 1.39
C TYR A 141 -3.61 9.35 1.15
N ASP A 142 -3.25 9.64 -0.11
CA ASP A 142 -2.52 10.84 -0.50
C ASP A 142 -3.48 11.99 -0.85
N LEU A 143 -3.71 12.87 0.13
CA LEU A 143 -4.55 14.05 -0.05
C LEU A 143 -3.97 15.10 -1.00
N LEU A 144 -2.64 15.13 -1.20
CA LEU A 144 -2.00 16.12 -2.06
C LEU A 144 -2.21 15.76 -3.52
N GLU A 145 -2.04 14.47 -3.84
CA GLU A 145 -2.19 13.95 -5.20
C GLU A 145 -3.64 13.56 -5.53
N LEU A 146 -4.54 13.58 -4.54
CA LEU A 146 -5.91 13.07 -4.64
C LEU A 146 -5.93 11.61 -5.11
N ARG A 147 -5.11 10.77 -4.47
CA ARG A 147 -4.96 9.36 -4.81
C ARG A 147 -4.98 8.46 -3.58
N VAL A 148 -5.37 7.21 -3.80
CA VAL A 148 -5.23 6.13 -2.84
C VAL A 148 -4.45 4.98 -3.49
N THR A 149 -3.49 4.40 -2.77
CA THR A 149 -2.70 3.25 -3.21
C THR A 149 -2.75 2.16 -2.13
N GLY A 150 -2.18 0.98 -2.39
CA GLY A 150 -1.82 0.10 -1.29
C GLY A 150 -0.81 0.82 -0.38
N ASN A 151 -0.83 0.54 0.92
CA ASN A 151 0.10 1.17 1.84
C ASN A 151 1.56 0.74 1.60
N SER A 152 1.73 -0.45 1.02
CA SER A 152 2.99 -0.96 0.50
C SER A 152 2.72 -1.80 -0.75
N ARG A 153 3.79 -2.12 -1.49
CA ARG A 153 3.68 -3.05 -2.63
C ARG A 153 3.23 -4.46 -2.19
N VAL A 154 3.52 -4.85 -0.95
CA VAL A 154 3.03 -6.10 -0.35
C VAL A 154 1.50 -6.07 -0.18
N TYR A 155 0.92 -4.95 0.27
CA TYR A 155 -0.54 -4.82 0.32
C TYR A 155 -1.16 -4.82 -1.09
N GLU A 156 -0.50 -4.22 -2.08
CA GLU A 156 -0.96 -4.33 -3.48
C GLU A 156 -0.95 -5.78 -3.97
N LYS A 157 0.06 -6.59 -3.58
CA LYS A 157 0.04 -8.04 -3.80
C LYS A 157 -1.10 -8.75 -3.07
N GLY A 158 -1.44 -8.32 -1.85
CA GLY A 158 -2.63 -8.79 -1.13
C GLY A 158 -3.92 -8.50 -1.90
N LEU A 159 -4.04 -7.31 -2.52
CA LEU A 159 -5.17 -6.95 -3.38
C LEU A 159 -5.21 -7.80 -4.66
N GLU A 160 -4.06 -8.12 -5.27
CA GLU A 160 -3.99 -9.06 -6.41
C GLU A 160 -4.60 -10.42 -6.02
N ILE A 161 -4.22 -10.99 -4.87
CA ILE A 161 -4.75 -12.27 -4.37
C ILE A 161 -6.25 -12.18 -4.07
N LEU A 162 -6.73 -11.09 -3.47
CA LEU A 162 -8.16 -10.86 -3.23
C LEU A 162 -8.95 -10.93 -4.54
N LEU A 163 -8.48 -10.24 -5.59
CA LEU A 163 -9.18 -10.16 -6.88
C LEU A 163 -9.11 -11.47 -7.69
N GLU A 164 -8.08 -12.28 -7.49
CA GLU A 164 -8.01 -13.64 -8.06
C GLU A 164 -9.07 -14.55 -7.44
N ARG A 165 -9.32 -14.40 -6.13
CA ARG A 165 -10.28 -15.21 -5.37
C ARG A 165 -11.72 -14.77 -5.55
N ASP A 166 -11.99 -13.47 -5.69
CA ASP A 166 -13.32 -12.91 -6.00
C ASP A 166 -13.90 -13.42 -7.34
N LYS A 167 -13.04 -13.85 -8.27
CA LYS A 167 -13.44 -14.39 -9.57
C LYS A 167 -13.83 -15.89 -9.55
N GLY A 168 -13.63 -16.58 -8.42
CA GLY A 168 -13.89 -18.01 -8.24
C GLY A 168 -15.15 -18.28 -7.43
#